data_AF-A0A182Q148-F1
#
_entry.id   AF-A0A182Q148-F1
#
_cell.length_a   1.000
_cell.length_b   1.000
_cell.length_c   1.000
_cell.angle_alpha   90.00
_cell.angle_beta   90.00
_cell.angle_gamma   90.00
#
_symmetry.space_group_name_H-M   'P 1'
#
loop_
_entity.id
_entity.type
_entity.pdbx_description
1 polymer ?
#
loop_
_entity_poly.entity_id
_entity_poly.type
_entity_poly.pdbx_seq_one_letter_code
_entity_poly.pdbx_strand_id
1 'polypeptide(L)'
;MMKLMLKKSPLISSRYSHFLMGILCGWMLSKIMLVWSAQNGTYLKSSESLVLNHSSNNLTESVRLLCWVMTTPANHQEKVVHIQATWGARCNKLLIMSSVEDPAVGSIALPVEEGRKSLWNKTREAFRYIYEHHLEEYDWFFKADDDTYVVVENLRYFLHPYSPRLPIYFGSKFRYPQYVKQGYFSGGAGYVLSREAVRRFNEQALGDEEHCSAAYDTEDLEMGKWKQQLGST
;
A
#
# COMPACT_ATOMS: atom_id res chain seq x y z
N MET A 1 -18.56 -75.14 60.73
CA MET A 1 -19.29 -74.54 59.60
C MET A 1 -19.06 -73.03 59.66
N MET A 2 -18.42 -72.46 58.63
CA MET A 2 -17.80 -71.12 58.60
C MET A 2 -18.79 -69.95 58.81
N LYS A 3 -18.42 -69.01 59.70
CA LYS A 3 -19.01 -67.66 59.76
C LYS A 3 -18.44 -66.83 58.60
N LEU A 4 -19.27 -66.45 57.64
CA LEU A 4 -18.94 -65.50 56.58
C LEU A 4 -18.71 -64.11 57.20
N MET A 5 -17.47 -63.60 57.13
CA MET A 5 -17.17 -62.21 57.39
C MET A 5 -17.37 -61.38 56.12
N LEU A 6 -18.51 -60.71 56.01
CA LEU A 6 -18.72 -59.68 54.99
C LEU A 6 -17.95 -58.41 55.41
N LYS A 7 -16.82 -58.18 54.74
CA LYS A 7 -16.02 -56.95 54.84
C LYS A 7 -16.80 -55.80 54.19
N LYS A 8 -17.40 -54.93 55.02
CA LYS A 8 -18.00 -53.67 54.54
C LYS A 8 -16.92 -52.83 53.84
N SER A 9 -17.19 -52.47 52.59
CA SER A 9 -16.43 -51.46 51.84
C SER A 9 -16.43 -50.13 52.62
N PRO A 10 -15.30 -49.42 52.74
CA PRO A 10 -15.27 -48.15 53.44
C PRO A 10 -16.12 -47.15 52.64
N LEU A 11 -17.27 -46.79 53.19
CA LEU A 11 -18.06 -45.64 52.74
C LEU A 11 -17.16 -44.40 52.89
N ILE A 12 -16.79 -43.81 51.75
CA ILE A 12 -16.11 -42.52 51.67
C ILE A 12 -16.91 -41.53 52.54
N SER A 13 -16.24 -40.99 53.57
CA SER A 13 -16.85 -40.10 54.55
C SER A 13 -17.47 -38.89 53.86
N SER A 14 -18.73 -38.60 54.20
CA SER A 14 -19.52 -37.44 53.72
C SER A 14 -18.77 -36.11 53.78
N ARG A 15 -17.80 -35.98 54.70
CA ARG A 15 -16.97 -34.76 54.84
C ARG A 15 -16.04 -34.49 53.65
N TYR A 16 -15.67 -35.49 52.85
CA TYR A 16 -14.80 -35.29 51.66
C TYR A 16 -15.59 -35.15 50.35
N SER A 17 -16.89 -35.43 50.37
CA SER A 17 -17.76 -35.32 49.19
C SER A 17 -17.84 -33.88 48.67
N HIS A 18 -17.96 -32.90 49.57
CA HIS A 18 -18.01 -31.49 49.19
C HIS A 18 -16.67 -30.97 48.63
N PHE A 19 -15.55 -31.49 49.13
CA PHE A 19 -14.22 -31.12 48.66
C PHE A 19 -13.97 -31.66 47.23
N LEU A 20 -14.31 -32.92 46.96
CA LEU A 20 -14.19 -33.51 45.62
C LEU A 20 -15.14 -32.86 44.61
N MET A 21 -16.36 -32.53 45.04
CA MET A 21 -17.31 -31.76 44.21
C MET A 21 -16.74 -30.37 43.85
N GLY A 22 -16.10 -29.70 44.81
CA GLY A 22 -15.44 -28.42 44.59
C GLY A 22 -14.32 -28.48 43.55
N ILE A 23 -13.50 -29.55 43.58
CA ILE A 23 -12.43 -29.77 42.60
C ILE A 23 -13.00 -30.02 41.19
N LEU A 24 -14.04 -30.85 41.08
CA LEU A 24 -14.71 -31.12 39.80
C LEU A 24 -15.37 -29.86 39.22
N CYS A 25 -16.09 -29.09 40.04
CA CYS A 25 -16.68 -27.82 39.61
C CYS A 25 -15.61 -26.80 39.19
N GLY A 26 -14.51 -26.69 39.95
CA GLY A 26 -13.39 -25.81 39.60
C GLY A 26 -12.73 -26.19 38.28
N TRP A 27 -12.53 -27.49 38.05
CA TRP A 27 -11.94 -28.00 36.80
C TRP A 27 -12.88 -27.77 35.59
N MET A 28 -14.17 -28.00 35.77
CA MET A 28 -15.18 -27.73 34.74
C MET A 28 -15.28 -26.23 34.42
N LEU A 29 -15.30 -25.36 35.42
CA LEU A 29 -15.32 -23.90 35.23
C LEU A 29 -14.05 -23.40 34.53
N SER A 30 -12.87 -23.93 34.90
CA SER A 30 -11.60 -23.58 34.23
C SER A 30 -11.61 -23.98 32.74
N LYS A 31 -12.11 -25.19 32.42
CA LYS A 31 -12.26 -25.66 31.03
C LYS A 31 -13.26 -24.81 30.25
N ILE A 32 -14.39 -24.42 30.86
CA ILE A 32 -15.38 -23.55 30.24
C ILE A 32 -14.78 -22.17 29.93
N MET A 33 -14.05 -21.57 30.87
CA MET A 33 -13.40 -20.26 30.66
C MET A 33 -12.31 -20.30 29.58
N LEU A 34 -11.56 -21.40 29.49
CA LEU A 34 -10.57 -21.62 28.42
C LEU A 34 -11.23 -21.76 27.05
N VAL A 35 -12.33 -22.51 26.96
CA VAL A 35 -13.10 -22.67 25.71
C VAL A 35 -13.75 -21.35 25.29
N TRP A 36 -14.34 -20.61 26.23
CA TRP A 36 -14.93 -19.29 25.98
C TRP A 36 -13.89 -18.28 25.50
N SER A 37 -12.71 -18.26 26.12
CA SER A 37 -11.60 -17.41 25.70
C SER A 37 -11.09 -17.77 24.30
N ALA A 38 -10.99 -19.06 23.98
CA ALA A 38 -10.55 -19.54 22.67
C ALA A 38 -11.59 -19.26 21.56
N GLN A 39 -12.88 -19.45 21.85
CA GLN A 39 -13.97 -19.14 20.90
C GLN A 39 -14.09 -17.63 20.66
N ASN A 40 -14.04 -16.79 21.70
CA ASN A 40 -14.08 -15.34 21.51
C ASN A 40 -12.86 -14.81 20.76
N GLY A 41 -11.66 -15.31 21.06
CA GLY A 41 -10.44 -14.90 20.34
C GLY A 41 -10.47 -15.26 18.86
N THR A 42 -10.99 -16.44 18.51
CA THR A 42 -11.14 -16.87 17.11
C THR A 42 -12.26 -16.11 16.39
N TYR A 43 -13.40 -15.87 17.06
CA TYR A 43 -14.49 -15.05 16.50
C TYR A 43 -14.06 -13.62 16.23
N LEU A 44 -13.43 -12.94 17.19
CA LEU A 44 -12.96 -11.56 17.03
C LEU A 44 -11.95 -11.45 15.88
N LYS A 45 -10.98 -12.38 15.80
CA LYS A 45 -10.00 -12.39 14.71
C LYS A 45 -10.64 -12.66 13.33
N SER A 46 -11.66 -13.52 13.27
CA SER A 46 -12.41 -13.78 12.03
C SER A 46 -13.30 -12.60 11.62
N SER A 47 -13.91 -11.92 12.58
CA SER A 47 -14.73 -10.73 12.33
C SER A 47 -13.88 -9.58 11.85
N GLU A 48 -12.72 -9.35 12.47
CA GLU A 48 -11.77 -8.30 12.08
C GLU A 48 -11.21 -8.57 10.67
N SER A 49 -10.85 -9.82 10.35
CA SER A 49 -10.39 -10.17 9.01
C SER A 49 -11.48 -10.05 7.95
N LEU A 50 -12.72 -10.43 8.25
CA LEU A 50 -13.86 -10.27 7.33
C LEU A 50 -14.19 -8.79 7.09
N VAL A 51 -14.16 -7.95 8.13
CA VAL A 51 -14.41 -6.51 8.00
C VAL A 51 -13.28 -5.82 7.22
N LEU A 52 -12.02 -6.18 7.47
CA LEU A 52 -10.88 -5.67 6.70
C LEU A 52 -10.91 -6.13 5.24
N ASN A 53 -11.30 -7.38 4.97
CA ASN A 53 -11.43 -7.89 3.60
C ASN A 53 -12.59 -7.22 2.84
N HIS A 54 -13.74 -7.02 3.49
CA HIS A 54 -14.86 -6.31 2.88
C HIS A 54 -14.52 -4.84 2.64
N SER A 55 -13.85 -4.19 3.59
CA SER A 55 -13.42 -2.79 3.47
C SER A 55 -12.34 -2.62 2.40
N SER A 56 -11.38 -3.54 2.29
CA SER A 56 -10.31 -3.49 1.27
C SER A 56 -10.83 -3.71 -0.14
N ASN A 57 -11.80 -4.61 -0.34
CA ASN A 57 -12.46 -4.78 -1.64
C ASN A 57 -13.22 -3.50 -2.04
N ASN A 58 -14.00 -2.93 -1.12
CA ASN A 58 -14.71 -1.67 -1.35
C ASN A 58 -13.74 -0.48 -1.62
N LEU A 59 -12.61 -0.43 -0.92
CA LEU A 59 -11.57 0.56 -1.16
C LEU A 59 -10.89 0.39 -2.53
N THR A 60 -10.71 -0.85 -3.00
CA THR A 60 -10.09 -1.12 -4.31
C THR A 60 -10.96 -0.64 -5.46
N GLU A 61 -12.29 -0.73 -5.31
CA GLU A 61 -13.25 -0.22 -6.29
C GLU A 61 -13.46 1.30 -6.19
N SER A 62 -13.50 1.85 -4.97
CA SER A 62 -13.73 3.28 -4.76
C SER A 62 -12.49 4.17 -4.96
N VAL A 63 -11.29 3.60 -4.81
CA VAL A 63 -10.00 4.31 -5.03
C VAL A 63 -9.25 3.62 -6.16
N ARG A 64 -9.55 4.04 -7.40
CA ARG A 64 -8.92 3.51 -8.62
C ARG A 64 -7.51 4.05 -8.74
N LEU A 65 -6.54 3.24 -8.34
CA LEU A 65 -5.13 3.59 -8.24
C LEU A 65 -4.32 2.99 -9.38
N LEU A 66 -3.70 3.85 -10.20
CA LEU A 66 -2.64 3.48 -11.11
C LEU A 66 -1.29 3.69 -10.43
N CYS A 67 -0.48 2.64 -10.40
CA CYS A 67 0.91 2.70 -9.98
C CYS A 67 1.80 2.68 -11.22
N TRP A 68 2.82 3.54 -11.26
CA TRP A 68 3.85 3.47 -12.28
C TRP A 68 5.23 3.44 -11.64
N VAL A 69 6.07 2.54 -12.14
CA VAL A 69 7.41 2.29 -11.61
C VAL A 69 8.42 2.77 -12.63
N MET A 70 9.29 3.67 -12.20
CA MET A 70 10.44 4.07 -13.00
C MET A 70 11.57 3.07 -12.81
N THR A 71 12.14 2.60 -13.91
CA THR A 71 13.25 1.65 -13.88
C THR A 71 14.22 1.85 -15.03
N THR A 72 15.19 0.94 -15.11
CA THR A 72 16.19 0.85 -16.18
C THR A 72 16.21 -0.59 -16.70
N PRO A 73 16.67 -0.84 -17.94
CA PRO A 73 16.72 -2.19 -18.51
C PRO A 73 17.46 -3.21 -17.64
N ALA A 74 18.52 -2.80 -16.94
CA ALA A 74 19.28 -3.68 -16.05
C ALA A 74 18.46 -4.22 -14.87
N ASN A 75 17.44 -3.49 -14.43
CA ASN A 75 16.65 -3.83 -13.24
C ASN A 75 15.37 -4.61 -13.56
N HIS A 76 15.07 -4.88 -14.84
CA HIS A 76 13.85 -5.59 -15.24
C HIS A 76 13.76 -6.96 -14.56
N GLN A 77 14.79 -7.80 -14.69
CA GLN A 77 14.80 -9.14 -14.10
C GLN A 77 15.27 -9.16 -12.64
N GLU A 78 16.03 -8.16 -12.20
CA GLU A 78 16.57 -8.12 -10.84
C GLU A 78 15.61 -7.52 -9.80
N LYS A 79 14.76 -6.58 -10.21
CA LYS A 79 13.92 -5.81 -9.29
C LYS A 79 12.45 -5.76 -9.69
N VAL A 80 12.14 -5.48 -10.95
CA VAL A 80 10.75 -5.30 -11.40
C VAL A 80 9.92 -6.56 -11.20
N VAL A 81 10.50 -7.73 -11.47
CA VAL A 81 9.83 -9.03 -11.21
C VAL A 81 9.32 -9.15 -9.77
N HIS A 82 10.06 -8.60 -8.79
CA HIS A 82 9.66 -8.64 -7.38
C HIS A 82 8.52 -7.66 -7.11
N ILE A 83 8.50 -6.49 -7.72
CA ILE A 83 7.38 -5.55 -7.61
C ILE A 83 6.11 -6.17 -8.18
N GLN A 84 6.20 -6.76 -9.38
CA GLN A 84 5.07 -7.44 -10.03
C GLN A 84 4.56 -8.63 -9.21
N ALA A 85 5.45 -9.40 -8.60
CA ALA A 85 5.08 -10.53 -7.75
C ALA A 85 4.55 -10.12 -6.36
N THR A 86 4.68 -8.85 -5.95
CA THR A 86 4.35 -8.40 -4.60
C THR A 86 3.32 -7.26 -4.60
N TRP A 87 3.71 -6.05 -4.22
CA TRP A 87 2.80 -4.94 -3.98
C TRP A 87 2.23 -4.38 -5.28
N GLY A 88 2.96 -4.47 -6.40
CA GLY A 88 2.51 -3.98 -7.70
C GLY A 88 1.24 -4.67 -8.20
N ALA A 89 1.08 -5.97 -7.91
CA ALA A 89 -0.12 -6.74 -8.23
C ALA A 89 -1.39 -6.26 -7.48
N ARG A 90 -1.23 -5.43 -6.44
CA ARG A 90 -2.35 -4.88 -5.65
C ARG A 90 -2.85 -3.54 -6.17
N CYS A 91 -2.15 -2.91 -7.11
CA CYS A 91 -2.62 -1.70 -7.80
C CYS A 91 -3.74 -2.07 -8.79
N ASN A 92 -4.64 -1.13 -9.13
CA ASN A 92 -5.64 -1.40 -10.17
C ASN A 92 -4.98 -1.49 -11.55
N LYS A 93 -3.87 -0.76 -11.75
CA LYS A 93 -2.96 -0.88 -12.90
C LYS A 93 -1.53 -0.68 -12.42
N LEU A 94 -0.62 -1.46 -12.98
CA LEU A 94 0.81 -1.28 -12.83
C LEU A 94 1.41 -1.00 -14.20
N LEU A 95 2.11 0.13 -14.33
CA LEU A 95 2.91 0.46 -15.51
C LEU A 95 4.39 0.38 -15.15
N ILE A 96 5.18 -0.30 -15.98
CA ILE A 96 6.63 -0.33 -15.84
C ILE A 96 7.21 0.60 -16.90
N MET A 97 7.84 1.68 -16.49
CA MET A 97 8.37 2.72 -17.37
C MET A 97 9.91 2.61 -17.44
N SER A 98 10.44 2.37 -18.64
CA SER A 98 11.87 2.14 -18.88
C SER A 98 12.31 2.85 -20.17
N SER A 99 13.62 2.89 -20.47
CA SER A 99 14.09 3.37 -21.79
C SER A 99 13.93 2.35 -22.91
N VAL A 100 13.70 1.07 -22.55
CA VAL A 100 13.56 -0.04 -23.50
C VAL A 100 12.31 -0.84 -23.19
N GLU A 101 11.64 -1.28 -24.25
CA GLU A 101 10.51 -2.21 -24.17
C GLU A 101 11.04 -3.61 -23.88
N ASP A 102 10.47 -4.26 -22.88
CA ASP A 102 10.78 -5.62 -22.49
C ASP A 102 9.46 -6.38 -22.27
N PRO A 103 9.08 -7.23 -23.22
CA PRO A 103 7.86 -8.03 -23.12
C PRO A 103 7.82 -8.95 -21.90
N ALA A 104 8.96 -9.33 -21.32
CA ALA A 104 9.00 -10.24 -20.17
C ALA A 104 8.46 -9.58 -18.90
N VAL A 105 8.66 -8.28 -18.74
CA VAL A 105 8.12 -7.48 -17.62
C VAL A 105 7.05 -6.49 -18.07
N GLY A 106 6.72 -6.44 -19.36
CA GLY A 106 5.75 -5.51 -19.94
C GLY A 106 6.16 -4.05 -19.77
N SER A 107 7.46 -3.73 -19.92
CA SER A 107 7.91 -2.34 -19.82
C SER A 107 7.52 -1.53 -21.05
N ILE A 108 7.12 -0.27 -20.80
CA ILE A 108 6.85 0.73 -21.82
C ILE A 108 8.15 1.51 -22.07
N ALA A 109 8.57 1.55 -23.32
CA ALA A 109 9.75 2.32 -23.75
C ALA A 109 9.42 3.82 -23.80
N LEU A 110 10.08 4.60 -22.97
CA LEU A 110 10.07 6.06 -23.04
C LEU A 110 11.20 6.53 -23.96
N PRO A 111 10.98 7.56 -24.80
CA PRO A 111 11.99 8.06 -25.75
C PRO A 111 13.04 8.93 -25.05
N VAL A 112 13.72 8.37 -24.05
CA VAL A 112 14.67 9.08 -23.17
C VAL A 112 15.88 8.18 -22.90
N GLU A 113 17.08 8.76 -22.97
CA GLU A 113 18.32 8.07 -22.65
C GLU A 113 18.39 7.65 -21.16
N GLU A 114 19.21 6.64 -20.88
CA GLU A 114 19.47 6.20 -19.51
C GLU A 114 20.32 7.17 -18.69
N GLY A 115 20.19 7.04 -17.37
CA GLY A 115 21.04 7.73 -16.42
C GLY A 115 20.29 8.71 -15.52
N ARG A 116 20.95 9.04 -14.39
CA ARG A 116 20.34 9.85 -13.32
C ARG A 116 19.92 11.25 -13.79
N LYS A 117 20.65 11.80 -14.75
CA LYS A 117 20.37 13.11 -15.37
C LYS A 117 19.09 13.13 -16.21
N SER A 118 18.62 11.96 -16.63
CA SER A 118 17.46 11.79 -17.50
C SER A 118 16.17 11.45 -16.74
N LEU A 119 16.24 11.30 -15.41
CA LEU A 119 15.09 10.92 -14.58
C LEU A 119 13.93 11.92 -14.68
N TRP A 120 14.26 13.21 -14.80
CA TRP A 120 13.24 14.24 -15.02
C TRP A 120 12.52 14.02 -16.35
N ASN A 121 13.26 13.85 -17.45
CA ASN A 121 12.67 13.59 -18.76
C ASN A 121 11.87 12.27 -18.77
N LYS A 122 12.36 11.21 -18.13
CA LYS A 122 11.58 9.97 -17.96
C LYS A 122 10.26 10.21 -17.23
N THR A 123 10.26 11.06 -16.20
CA THR A 123 9.04 11.40 -15.44
C THR A 123 8.06 12.19 -16.29
N ARG A 124 8.54 13.16 -17.06
CA ARG A 124 7.72 13.92 -18.02
C ARG A 124 7.05 13.00 -19.04
N GLU A 125 7.85 12.12 -19.64
CA GLU A 125 7.38 11.16 -20.64
C GLU A 125 6.40 10.13 -20.05
N ALA A 126 6.66 9.63 -18.84
CA ALA A 126 5.74 8.75 -18.12
C ALA A 126 4.40 9.44 -17.85
N PHE A 127 4.40 10.69 -17.38
CA PHE A 127 3.17 11.43 -17.14
C PHE A 127 2.44 11.80 -18.43
N ARG A 128 3.16 12.10 -19.52
CA ARG A 128 2.56 12.28 -20.85
C ARG A 128 1.84 11.01 -21.32
N TYR A 129 2.51 9.86 -21.23
CA TYR A 129 1.90 8.57 -21.56
C TYR A 129 0.65 8.30 -20.71
N ILE A 130 0.75 8.49 -19.39
CA ILE A 130 -0.37 8.31 -18.46
C ILE A 130 -1.53 9.25 -18.80
N TYR A 131 -1.24 10.51 -19.11
CA TYR A 131 -2.24 11.50 -19.49
C TYR A 131 -3.01 11.06 -20.74
N GLU A 132 -2.30 10.64 -21.77
CA GLU A 132 -2.88 10.27 -23.07
C GLU A 132 -3.67 8.96 -23.02
N HIS A 133 -3.21 7.98 -22.22
CA HIS A 133 -3.75 6.62 -22.27
C HIS A 133 -4.63 6.24 -21.09
N HIS A 134 -4.43 6.85 -19.91
CA HIS A 134 -4.98 6.33 -18.65
C HIS A 134 -5.60 7.39 -17.72
N LEU A 135 -5.55 8.68 -18.06
CA LEU A 135 -5.98 9.77 -17.18
C LEU A 135 -7.42 9.59 -16.67
N GLU A 136 -8.34 9.23 -17.56
CA GLU A 136 -9.76 9.15 -17.22
C GLU A 136 -10.17 7.79 -16.60
N GLU A 137 -9.30 6.79 -16.72
CA GLU A 137 -9.53 5.44 -16.20
C GLU A 137 -9.28 5.33 -14.69
N TYR A 138 -8.43 6.21 -14.13
CA TYR A 138 -8.00 6.14 -12.73
C TYR A 138 -8.17 7.48 -12.00
N ASP A 139 -8.23 7.42 -10.68
CA ASP A 139 -8.43 8.58 -9.81
C ASP A 139 -7.11 9.11 -9.25
N TRP A 140 -6.14 8.20 -9.03
CA TRP A 140 -4.87 8.47 -8.39
C TRP A 140 -3.72 7.79 -9.13
N PHE A 141 -2.58 8.49 -9.19
CA PHE A 141 -1.40 8.11 -9.96
C PHE A 141 -0.18 8.13 -9.04
N PHE A 142 0.28 6.95 -8.64
CA PHE A 142 1.39 6.78 -7.71
C PHE A 142 2.68 6.43 -8.44
N LYS A 143 3.69 7.27 -8.28
CA LYS A 143 5.07 7.06 -8.75
C LYS A 143 5.86 6.29 -7.71
N ALA A 144 6.59 5.27 -8.14
CA ALA A 144 7.59 4.57 -7.35
C ALA A 144 8.89 4.36 -8.12
N ASP A 145 9.99 4.20 -7.38
CA ASP A 145 11.25 3.68 -7.93
C ASP A 145 11.27 2.16 -7.84
N ASP A 146 12.15 1.51 -8.61
CA ASP A 146 12.26 0.05 -8.66
C ASP A 146 12.81 -0.62 -7.38
N ASP A 147 13.15 0.16 -6.36
CA ASP A 147 13.53 -0.27 -5.02
C ASP A 147 12.55 0.20 -3.94
N THR A 148 11.38 0.72 -4.32
CA THR A 148 10.30 1.13 -3.40
C THR A 148 9.38 -0.06 -3.04
N TYR A 149 8.95 -0.13 -1.78
CA TYR A 149 7.89 -1.03 -1.34
C TYR A 149 6.70 -0.26 -0.74
N VAL A 150 5.47 -0.63 -1.12
CA VAL A 150 4.25 0.07 -0.68
C VAL A 150 3.22 -0.89 -0.13
N VAL A 151 2.60 -0.52 0.99
CA VAL A 151 1.38 -1.15 1.47
C VAL A 151 0.19 -0.47 0.79
N VAL A 152 -0.26 -1.02 -0.33
CA VAL A 152 -1.25 -0.39 -1.22
C VAL A 152 -2.59 -0.16 -0.52
N GLU A 153 -2.98 -1.05 0.39
CA GLU A 153 -4.19 -0.93 1.22
C GLU A 153 -4.14 0.31 2.12
N ASN A 154 -2.98 0.60 2.73
CA ASN A 154 -2.78 1.80 3.54
C ASN A 154 -2.83 3.06 2.67
N LEU A 155 -2.24 3.01 1.47
CA LEU A 155 -2.30 4.11 0.52
C LEU A 155 -3.74 4.40 0.11
N ARG A 156 -4.53 3.38 -0.24
CA ARG A 156 -5.96 3.58 -0.57
C ARG A 156 -6.75 4.16 0.59
N TYR A 157 -6.54 3.62 1.80
CA TYR A 157 -7.19 4.14 3.01
C TYR A 157 -6.87 5.63 3.23
N PHE A 158 -5.61 6.02 3.04
CA PHE A 158 -5.18 7.41 3.13
C PHE A 158 -5.82 8.31 2.06
N LEU A 159 -5.98 7.81 0.83
CA LEU A 159 -6.51 8.58 -0.30
C LEU A 159 -8.04 8.66 -0.32
N HIS A 160 -8.74 7.69 0.26
CA HIS A 160 -10.19 7.56 0.25
C HIS A 160 -10.99 8.84 0.61
N PRO A 161 -10.61 9.65 1.64
CA PRO A 161 -11.37 10.84 1.99
C PRO A 161 -11.17 12.03 1.03
N TYR A 162 -10.24 11.95 0.08
CA TYR A 162 -9.89 13.06 -0.80
C TYR A 162 -10.56 12.95 -2.18
N SER A 163 -10.97 14.09 -2.72
CA SER A 163 -11.54 14.14 -4.08
C SER A 163 -10.43 14.17 -5.13
N PRO A 164 -10.39 13.23 -6.11
CA PRO A 164 -9.40 13.23 -7.19
C PRO A 164 -9.60 14.37 -8.21
N ARG A 165 -10.66 15.16 -8.05
CA ARG A 165 -10.94 16.38 -8.83
C ARG A 165 -10.24 17.63 -8.27
N LEU A 166 -9.61 17.52 -7.11
CA LEU A 166 -8.77 18.58 -6.55
C LEU A 166 -7.32 18.33 -6.97
N PRO A 167 -6.52 19.37 -7.26
CA PRO A 167 -5.12 19.23 -7.68
C PRO A 167 -4.23 18.87 -6.48
N ILE A 168 -4.35 17.63 -6.01
CA ILE A 168 -3.65 17.11 -4.84
C ILE A 168 -2.35 16.43 -5.26
N TYR A 169 -1.29 16.73 -4.51
CA TYR A 169 0.02 16.10 -4.61
C TYR A 169 0.49 15.71 -3.20
N PHE A 170 0.73 14.42 -2.95
CA PHE A 170 1.19 13.90 -1.66
C PHE A 170 2.51 13.13 -1.81
N GLY A 171 3.32 13.12 -0.74
CA GLY A 171 4.54 12.33 -0.65
C GLY A 171 5.34 12.66 0.60
N SER A 172 6.57 12.15 0.67
CA SER A 172 7.48 12.43 1.79
C SER A 172 8.20 13.78 1.60
N LYS A 173 7.87 14.77 2.43
CA LYS A 173 8.25 16.17 2.21
C LYS A 173 9.69 16.49 2.60
N PHE A 174 10.50 16.91 1.63
CA PHE A 174 11.76 17.60 1.84
C PHE A 174 11.55 19.10 2.05
N ARG A 175 12.27 19.66 3.03
CA ARG A 175 12.19 21.07 3.43
C ARG A 175 13.53 21.75 3.20
N TYR A 176 13.76 22.08 1.94
CA TYR A 176 14.94 22.84 1.50
C TYR A 176 14.48 24.15 0.85
N PRO A 177 14.15 25.18 1.65
CA PRO A 177 13.56 26.42 1.16
C PRO A 177 14.49 27.19 0.21
N GLN A 178 15.79 26.90 0.21
CA GLN A 178 16.75 27.44 -0.75
C GLN A 178 16.50 26.98 -2.19
N TYR A 179 15.81 25.85 -2.39
CA TYR A 179 15.46 25.35 -3.72
C TYR A 179 13.97 25.55 -4.02
N VAL A 180 13.09 25.14 -3.10
CA VAL A 180 11.63 25.24 -3.24
C VAL A 180 11.05 25.69 -1.90
N LYS A 181 10.56 26.93 -1.81
CA LYS A 181 10.10 27.57 -0.56
C LYS A 181 9.09 26.76 0.23
N GLN A 182 8.10 26.17 -0.43
CA GLN A 182 7.08 25.31 0.18
C GLN A 182 7.52 23.85 0.36
N GLY A 183 8.72 23.48 -0.07
CA GLY A 183 9.23 22.11 -0.10
C GLY A 183 8.71 21.29 -1.29
N TYR A 184 9.26 20.10 -1.44
CA TYR A 184 8.96 19.13 -2.50
C TYR A 184 8.93 17.71 -1.92
N PHE A 185 8.41 16.73 -2.66
CA PHE A 185 8.32 15.36 -2.16
C PHE A 185 9.44 14.50 -2.74
N SER A 186 10.08 13.68 -1.91
CA SER A 186 11.17 12.79 -2.32
C SER A 186 10.73 11.81 -3.41
N GLY A 187 11.53 11.70 -4.47
CA GLY A 187 11.27 10.78 -5.58
C GLY A 187 11.37 9.30 -5.16
N GLY A 188 12.37 8.96 -4.35
CA GLY A 188 12.61 7.57 -3.90
C GLY A 188 11.67 7.09 -2.78
N ALA A 189 11.01 8.00 -2.07
CA ALA A 189 9.91 7.61 -1.18
C ALA A 189 8.62 7.28 -1.94
N GLY A 190 8.58 7.63 -3.23
CA GLY A 190 7.36 7.67 -4.02
C GLY A 190 6.47 8.87 -3.67
N TYR A 191 5.60 9.20 -4.60
CA TYR A 191 4.62 10.27 -4.45
C TYR A 191 3.36 9.97 -5.26
N VAL A 192 2.24 10.57 -4.88
CA VAL A 192 0.94 10.35 -5.53
C VAL A 192 0.33 11.67 -5.97
N LEU A 193 -0.19 11.66 -7.19
CA LEU A 193 -0.96 12.76 -7.77
C LEU A 193 -2.40 12.30 -7.95
N SER A 194 -3.33 13.21 -7.68
CA SER A 194 -4.71 13.10 -8.13
C SER A 194 -4.82 13.24 -9.65
N ARG A 195 -5.92 12.76 -10.23
CA ARG A 195 -6.24 12.97 -11.65
C ARG A 195 -6.18 14.44 -12.07
N GLU A 196 -6.75 15.35 -11.28
CA GLU A 196 -6.67 16.78 -11.58
C GLU A 196 -5.23 17.31 -11.54
N ALA A 197 -4.39 16.82 -10.62
CA ALA A 197 -2.99 17.20 -10.58
C ALA A 197 -2.22 16.71 -11.83
N VAL A 198 -2.45 15.47 -12.29
CA VAL A 198 -1.83 14.94 -13.52
C VAL A 198 -2.29 15.73 -14.76
N ARG A 199 -3.59 16.05 -14.84
CA ARG A 199 -4.14 16.86 -15.93
C ARG A 199 -3.42 18.21 -16.04
N ARG A 200 -3.36 18.95 -14.93
CA ARG A 200 -2.67 20.24 -14.87
C ARG A 200 -1.18 20.11 -15.14
N PHE A 201 -0.53 19.06 -14.62
CA PHE A 201 0.89 18.79 -14.88
C PHE A 201 1.16 18.70 -16.37
N ASN A 202 0.40 17.87 -17.09
CA ASN A 202 0.60 17.68 -18.52
C ASN A 202 0.24 18.94 -19.32
N GLU A 203 -0.94 19.51 -19.09
CA GLU A 203 -1.44 20.65 -19.88
C GLU A 203 -0.64 21.94 -19.68
N GLN A 204 -0.13 22.19 -18.47
CA GLN A 204 0.47 23.48 -18.12
C GLN A 204 1.99 23.41 -17.95
N ALA A 205 2.55 22.27 -17.54
CA ALA A 205 3.99 22.14 -17.29
C ALA A 205 4.75 21.50 -18.45
N LEU A 206 4.09 20.61 -19.20
CA LEU A 206 4.69 19.95 -20.36
C LEU A 206 4.34 20.65 -21.68
N GLY A 207 3.25 21.42 -21.73
CA GLY A 207 2.83 22.18 -22.91
C GLY A 207 3.59 23.50 -23.15
N ASP A 208 4.30 24.02 -22.14
CA ASP A 208 5.12 25.23 -22.26
C ASP A 208 6.60 24.86 -22.44
N GLU A 209 7.04 24.69 -23.69
CA GLU A 209 8.43 24.38 -24.05
C GLU A 209 9.43 25.44 -23.54
N GLU A 210 8.99 26.68 -23.28
CA GLU A 210 9.86 27.79 -22.86
C GLU A 210 10.18 27.74 -21.35
N HIS A 211 9.23 27.27 -20.53
CA HIS A 211 9.43 27.00 -19.10
C HIS A 211 9.92 25.58 -18.80
N CYS A 212 9.81 24.67 -19.76
CA CYS A 212 10.35 23.32 -19.65
C CYS A 212 11.86 23.34 -19.85
N SER A 213 12.59 23.90 -18.87
CA SER A 213 14.04 23.80 -18.90
C SER A 213 14.39 22.32 -18.95
N ALA A 214 15.11 21.90 -19.99
CA ALA A 214 15.84 20.63 -20.03
C ALA A 214 17.01 20.67 -19.01
N ALA A 215 16.78 21.29 -17.85
CA ALA A 215 17.74 21.36 -16.79
C ALA A 215 18.01 19.93 -16.33
N TYR A 216 19.30 19.62 -16.25
CA TYR A 216 19.88 18.40 -15.69
C TYR A 216 19.65 18.33 -14.17
N ASP A 217 18.42 18.64 -13.73
CA ASP A 217 18.07 18.78 -12.33
C ASP A 217 17.39 17.52 -11.81
N THR A 218 17.24 17.47 -10.49
CA THR A 218 16.71 16.30 -9.80
C THR A 218 15.19 16.23 -10.02
N GLU A 219 14.71 15.06 -10.48
CA GLU A 219 13.30 14.81 -10.83
C GLU A 219 12.30 15.31 -9.79
N ASP A 220 12.53 14.98 -8.53
CA ASP A 220 11.65 15.35 -7.42
C ASP A 220 11.67 16.85 -7.10
N LEU A 221 12.82 17.50 -7.31
CA LEU A 221 12.95 18.94 -7.19
C LEU A 221 12.15 19.66 -8.27
N GLU A 222 12.20 19.19 -9.52
CA GLU A 222 11.41 19.73 -10.63
C GLU A 222 9.90 19.57 -10.39
N MET A 223 9.45 18.41 -9.92
CA MET A 223 8.08 18.21 -9.45
C MET A 223 7.68 19.23 -8.36
N GLY A 224 8.63 19.58 -7.48
CA GLY A 224 8.46 20.61 -6.45
C GLY A 224 8.31 22.03 -6.98
N LYS A 225 9.10 22.41 -7.99
CA LYS A 225 9.02 23.71 -8.67
C LYS A 225 7.68 23.84 -9.39
N TRP A 226 7.26 22.80 -10.09
CA TRP A 226 5.94 22.74 -10.73
C TRP A 226 4.79 22.95 -9.74
N LYS A 227 4.84 22.31 -8.57
CA LYS A 227 3.82 22.47 -7.52
C LYS A 227 3.61 23.93 -7.13
N GLN A 228 4.67 24.77 -7.15
CA GLN A 228 4.54 26.20 -6.86
C GLN A 228 3.69 26.93 -7.90
N GLN A 229 3.92 26.61 -9.17
CA GLN A 229 3.36 27.35 -10.29
C GLN A 229 1.87 27.10 -10.43
N LEU A 230 1.39 25.88 -10.16
CA LEU A 230 0.01 25.48 -10.45
C LEU A 230 -0.97 25.56 -9.27
N GLY A 231 -0.52 26.04 -8.10
CA GLY A 231 -1.36 26.15 -6.91
C GLY A 231 -1.85 24.79 -6.37
N SER A 232 -1.16 23.69 -6.72
CA SER A 232 -1.47 22.36 -6.21
C SER A 232 -1.17 22.31 -4.70
N THR A 233 -2.16 21.86 -3.92
CA THR A 233 -2.11 21.88 -2.45
C THR A 233 -1.39 20.65 -1.91
#